data_AF-A0AA39Q2M3-F1
#
_entry.id   AF-A0AA39Q2M3-F1
#
_cell.length_a   1.000
_cell.length_b   1.000
_cell.length_c   1.000
_cell.angle_alpha   90.00
_cell.angle_beta   90.00
_cell.angle_gamma   90.00
#
_symmetry.space_group_name_H-M   'P 1'
#
loop_
_entity.id
_entity.type
_entity.pdbx_description
1 polymer ?
#
loop_
_entity_poly.entity_id
_entity_poly.type
_entity_poly.pdbx_seq_one_letter_code
_entity_poly.pdbx_strand_id
1 'polypeptide(L)'
;MGAGSSGCLGVLDAAELPPTYTADNLQYIALIAGGDSALRTAREAIEDSREAGRADLDALFPTSDDALIGITSSGRTPYVLGALQRAHELGLLIIGLVCVRPSAVRMERNCTVVVDPVTGPEVITGSTRMKAGTATKMALNMISTGVQIKLGKTYGNLMIDLNASNHKLVSRARRIIRTIAAEVGLPPSYASIFTDDDQLDAVIRRCDGSIKLALVVVVTGWGVDLCREALTRRGGVLRAVLDDVRFETVARVFKV
;
A
#
# COMPACT_ATOMS: atom_id res chain seq x y z
N MET A 1 -10.97 6.95 5.86
CA MET A 1 -12.01 7.98 6.05
C MET A 1 -11.94 8.53 7.47
N GLY A 2 -11.94 9.85 7.64
CA GLY A 2 -11.78 10.49 8.96
C GLY A 2 -12.13 11.97 8.96
N ALA A 3 -11.97 12.64 10.10
CA ALA A 3 -12.18 14.07 10.24
C ALA A 3 -10.96 14.76 10.87
N GLY A 4 -10.82 16.07 10.68
CA GLY A 4 -9.68 16.86 11.13
C GLY A 4 -8.32 16.18 10.88
N SER A 5 -7.48 16.13 11.91
CA SER A 5 -6.17 15.46 11.83
C SER A 5 -6.24 13.98 11.44
N SER A 6 -7.29 13.26 11.85
CA SER A 6 -7.47 11.85 11.48
C SER A 6 -7.69 11.69 9.97
N GLY A 7 -8.53 12.56 9.39
CA GLY A 7 -8.75 12.61 7.93
C GLY A 7 -7.48 12.96 7.18
N CYS A 8 -6.75 14.00 7.62
CA CYS A 8 -5.49 14.41 6.98
C CYS A 8 -4.44 13.30 6.98
N LEU A 9 -4.33 12.50 8.05
CA LEU A 9 -3.40 11.37 8.11
C LEU A 9 -3.79 10.24 7.15
N GLY A 10 -5.10 10.00 6.96
CA GLY A 10 -5.58 9.08 5.93
C GLY A 10 -5.22 9.54 4.51
N VAL A 11 -5.37 10.85 4.23
CA VAL A 11 -4.98 11.43 2.94
C VAL A 11 -3.47 11.34 2.72
N LEU A 12 -2.67 11.61 3.75
CA LEU A 12 -1.21 11.50 3.68
C LEU A 12 -0.76 10.07 3.33
N ASP A 13 -1.26 9.06 4.04
CA ASP A 13 -0.88 7.66 3.78
C ASP A 13 -1.28 7.24 2.35
N ALA A 14 -2.51 7.54 1.92
CA ALA A 14 -2.97 7.23 0.57
C ALA A 14 -2.13 7.90 -0.53
N ALA A 15 -1.74 9.16 -0.34
CA ALA A 15 -0.93 9.90 -1.32
C ALA A 15 0.50 9.36 -1.48
N GLU A 16 1.03 8.67 -0.48
CA GLU A 16 2.38 8.08 -0.52
C GLU A 16 2.40 6.72 -1.25
N LEU A 17 1.26 6.06 -1.46
CA LEU A 17 1.22 4.71 -2.05
C LEU A 17 1.54 4.66 -3.55
N PRO A 18 0.99 5.53 -4.43
CA PRO A 18 1.34 5.53 -5.85
C PRO A 18 2.85 5.71 -6.12
N PRO A 19 3.56 6.72 -5.54
CA PRO A 19 4.99 6.88 -5.79
C PRO A 19 5.87 5.82 -5.11
N THR A 20 5.37 5.14 -4.07
CA THR A 20 6.15 4.15 -3.28
C THR A 20 5.99 2.74 -3.84
N TYR A 21 4.80 2.36 -4.30
CA TYR A 21 4.47 0.99 -4.68
C TYR A 21 3.91 0.85 -6.11
N THR A 22 3.89 1.95 -6.88
CA THR A 22 3.19 2.02 -8.17
C THR A 22 1.76 1.48 -8.02
N ALA A 23 1.11 1.88 -6.92
CA ALA A 23 -0.29 1.57 -6.66
C ALA A 23 -1.17 2.44 -7.57
N ASP A 24 -2.32 1.92 -7.98
CA ASP A 24 -3.28 2.72 -8.73
C ASP A 24 -3.82 3.85 -7.84
N ASN A 25 -3.94 5.06 -8.39
CA ASN A 25 -4.45 6.23 -7.67
C ASN A 25 -5.90 6.04 -7.18
N LEU A 26 -6.66 5.14 -7.82
CA LEU A 26 -8.03 4.80 -7.44
C LEU A 26 -8.10 3.63 -6.46
N GLN A 27 -6.99 2.93 -6.19
CA GLN A 27 -6.97 1.81 -5.25
C GLN A 27 -7.03 2.28 -3.79
N TYR A 28 -6.54 3.48 -3.48
CA TYR A 28 -6.46 4.01 -2.11
C TYR A 28 -7.08 5.39 -2.04
N ILE A 29 -8.37 5.44 -1.70
CA ILE A 29 -9.15 6.67 -1.66
C ILE A 29 -9.27 7.14 -0.21
N ALA A 30 -8.90 8.39 0.05
CA ALA A 30 -9.00 9.00 1.36
C ALA A 30 -10.12 10.04 1.40
N LEU A 31 -11.13 9.79 2.23
CA LEU A 31 -12.22 10.72 2.51
C LEU A 31 -11.97 11.51 3.81
N ILE A 32 -12.11 12.82 3.74
CA ILE A 32 -12.04 13.75 4.87
C ILE A 32 -13.35 14.51 5.02
N ALA A 33 -13.88 14.59 6.24
CA ALA A 33 -15.07 15.37 6.56
C ALA A 33 -14.90 16.83 6.08
N GLY A 34 -15.78 17.27 5.17
CA GLY A 34 -15.72 18.61 4.56
C GLY A 34 -14.91 18.72 3.27
N GLY A 35 -14.45 17.59 2.72
CA GLY A 35 -13.75 17.49 1.44
C GLY A 35 -12.37 18.15 1.43
N ASP A 36 -11.78 18.31 0.25
CA ASP A 36 -10.40 18.78 0.06
C ASP A 36 -10.07 20.10 0.78
N SER A 37 -11.05 20.99 0.91
CA SER A 37 -10.87 22.25 1.64
C SER A 37 -10.48 22.05 3.12
N ALA A 38 -10.90 20.93 3.71
CA ALA A 38 -10.60 20.55 5.09
C ALA A 38 -9.13 20.20 5.34
N LEU A 39 -8.34 19.96 4.28
CA LEU A 39 -6.89 19.72 4.39
C LEU A 39 -6.12 20.95 4.87
N ARG A 40 -6.64 22.14 4.58
CA ARG A 40 -5.99 23.42 4.92
C ARG A 40 -6.75 24.20 5.99
N THR A 41 -8.07 24.02 6.05
CA THR A 41 -8.94 24.78 6.95
C THR A 41 -9.95 23.86 7.61
N ALA A 42 -9.87 23.70 8.93
CA ALA A 42 -10.78 22.83 9.67
C ALA A 42 -12.26 23.19 9.46
N ARG A 43 -13.11 22.16 9.32
CA ARG A 43 -14.57 22.29 9.18
C ARG A 43 -15.28 21.46 10.24
N GLU A 44 -15.25 21.95 11.47
CA GLU A 44 -15.74 21.20 12.65
C GLU A 44 -17.22 20.80 12.54
N ALA A 45 -18.08 21.64 11.95
CA ALA A 45 -19.52 21.37 11.85
C ALA A 45 -19.89 20.11 11.05
N ILE A 46 -19.01 19.63 10.16
CA ILE A 46 -19.27 18.44 9.33
C ILE A 46 -18.91 17.16 10.09
N GLU A 47 -17.99 17.23 11.05
CA GLU A 47 -17.56 16.05 11.83
C GLU A 47 -18.69 15.44 12.67
N ASP A 48 -19.68 16.26 13.02
CA ASP A 48 -20.84 15.90 13.83
C ASP A 48 -22.01 15.29 13.04
N SER A 49 -21.87 15.09 11.72
CA SER A 49 -22.93 14.53 10.88
C SER A 49 -22.68 13.08 10.49
N ARG A 50 -23.45 12.13 11.05
CA ARG A 50 -23.45 10.72 10.58
C ARG A 50 -23.85 10.63 9.10
N GLU A 51 -24.87 11.40 8.70
CA GLU A 51 -25.41 11.36 7.35
C GLU A 51 -24.39 11.81 6.31
N ALA A 52 -23.59 12.84 6.63
CA ALA A 52 -22.51 13.27 5.74
C ALA A 52 -21.48 12.15 5.50
N GLY A 53 -21.15 11.37 6.54
CA GLY A 53 -20.26 10.24 6.38
C GLY A 53 -20.85 9.12 5.52
N ARG A 54 -22.15 8.84 5.68
CA ARG A 54 -22.86 7.87 4.82
C ARG A 54 -22.84 8.32 3.36
N ALA A 55 -23.21 9.58 3.12
CA ALA A 55 -23.27 10.16 1.77
C ALA A 55 -21.90 10.18 1.07
N ASP A 56 -20.84 10.57 1.77
CA ASP A 56 -19.48 10.57 1.20
C ASP A 56 -19.00 9.17 0.84
N LEU A 57 -19.34 8.15 1.65
CA LEU A 57 -19.03 6.76 1.33
C LEU A 57 -19.85 6.26 0.13
N ASP A 58 -21.16 6.51 0.11
CA ASP A 58 -22.06 6.08 -0.97
C ASP A 58 -21.69 6.72 -2.33
N ALA A 59 -21.15 7.94 -2.32
CA ALA A 59 -20.70 8.64 -3.52
C ALA A 59 -19.54 7.92 -4.26
N LEU A 60 -18.82 7.02 -3.60
CA LEU A 60 -17.79 6.18 -4.22
C LEU A 60 -18.33 4.87 -4.81
N PHE A 61 -19.62 4.58 -4.63
CA PHE A 61 -20.25 3.32 -5.05
C PHE A 61 -19.48 2.07 -4.60
N PRO A 62 -19.12 1.95 -3.31
CA PRO A 62 -18.32 0.82 -2.84
C PRO A 62 -19.08 -0.50 -2.94
N THR A 63 -18.32 -1.57 -3.10
CA THR A 63 -18.79 -2.95 -3.19
C THR A 63 -18.28 -3.78 -2.02
N SER A 64 -18.70 -5.04 -1.91
CA SER A 64 -18.18 -5.98 -0.91
C SER A 64 -16.71 -6.35 -1.10
N ASP A 65 -16.13 -6.04 -2.27
CA ASP A 65 -14.71 -6.25 -2.56
C ASP A 65 -13.83 -5.11 -2.00
N ASP A 66 -14.44 -4.03 -1.52
CA ASP A 66 -13.77 -2.89 -0.93
C ASP A 66 -13.61 -3.01 0.59
N ALA A 67 -12.66 -2.25 1.13
CA ALA A 67 -12.43 -2.14 2.57
C ALA A 67 -12.51 -0.69 3.05
N LEU A 68 -13.18 -0.46 4.18
CA LEU A 68 -13.24 0.85 4.83
C LEU A 68 -12.35 0.89 6.06
N ILE A 69 -11.44 1.86 6.11
CA ILE A 69 -10.72 2.25 7.34
C ILE A 69 -11.34 3.53 7.90
N GLY A 70 -12.10 3.41 9.00
CA GLY A 70 -12.66 4.55 9.73
C GLY A 70 -11.70 5.03 10.82
N ILE A 71 -11.26 6.28 10.75
CA ILE A 71 -10.20 6.84 11.59
C ILE A 71 -10.78 7.90 12.52
N THR A 72 -10.80 7.63 13.82
CA THR A 72 -11.24 8.60 14.84
C THR A 72 -10.46 8.41 16.13
N SER A 73 -9.52 9.32 16.43
CA SER A 73 -8.75 9.27 17.68
C SER A 73 -9.65 9.20 18.92
N SER A 74 -10.76 9.95 18.94
CA SER A 74 -11.72 10.01 20.05
C SER A 74 -12.63 8.79 20.16
N GLY A 75 -12.69 7.97 19.10
CA GLY A 75 -13.55 6.79 19.06
C GLY A 75 -15.05 7.09 18.95
N ARG A 76 -15.45 8.36 18.78
CA ARG A 76 -16.86 8.79 18.84
C ARG A 76 -17.28 9.82 17.78
N THR A 77 -16.43 10.13 16.79
CA THR A 77 -16.74 11.12 15.74
C THR A 77 -17.94 10.68 14.90
N PRO A 78 -19.09 11.40 14.91
CA PRO A 78 -20.31 10.97 14.21
C PRO A 78 -20.13 10.70 12.71
N TYR A 79 -19.42 11.56 11.99
CA TYR A 79 -19.11 11.35 10.57
C TYR A 79 -18.48 9.97 10.29
N VAL A 80 -17.53 9.56 11.13
CA VAL A 80 -16.87 8.24 10.99
C VAL A 80 -17.82 7.12 11.38
N LEU A 81 -18.58 7.27 12.46
CA LEU A 81 -19.54 6.25 12.90
C LEU A 81 -20.65 6.00 11.87
N GLY A 82 -21.13 7.06 11.21
CA GLY A 82 -22.10 6.96 10.12
C GLY A 82 -21.59 6.12 8.95
N ALA A 83 -20.35 6.37 8.50
CA ALA A 83 -19.74 5.55 7.44
C ALA A 83 -19.45 4.12 7.87
N LEU A 84 -18.99 3.89 9.11
CA LEU A 84 -18.76 2.53 9.62
C LEU A 84 -20.06 1.72 9.62
N GLN A 85 -21.17 2.33 10.05
CA GLN A 85 -22.50 1.72 9.98
C GLN A 85 -22.91 1.42 8.53
N ARG A 86 -22.73 2.38 7.61
CA ARG A 86 -23.08 2.19 6.21
C ARG A 86 -22.25 1.11 5.52
N ALA A 87 -20.94 1.07 5.76
CA ALA A 87 -20.07 0.01 5.26
C ALA A 87 -20.48 -1.37 5.80
N HIS A 88 -20.97 -1.44 7.04
CA HIS A 88 -21.49 -2.68 7.62
C HIS A 88 -22.76 -3.15 6.90
N GLU A 89 -23.70 -2.25 6.64
CA GLU A 89 -24.91 -2.55 5.85
C GLU A 89 -24.58 -3.05 4.43
N LEU A 90 -23.47 -2.58 3.84
CA LEU A 90 -22.99 -2.96 2.52
C LEU A 90 -22.09 -4.22 2.52
N GLY A 91 -21.74 -4.75 3.69
CA GLY A 91 -20.93 -5.97 3.81
C GLY A 91 -19.44 -5.81 3.51
N LEU A 92 -18.88 -4.60 3.66
CA LEU A 92 -17.45 -4.36 3.46
C LEU A 92 -16.59 -5.00 4.56
N LEU A 93 -15.30 -5.17 4.28
CA LEU A 93 -14.29 -5.33 5.32
C LEU A 93 -14.08 -3.99 6.03
N ILE A 94 -14.26 -3.95 7.36
CA ILE A 94 -14.27 -2.68 8.10
C ILE A 94 -13.23 -2.68 9.22
N ILE A 95 -12.35 -1.69 9.18
CA ILE A 95 -11.31 -1.45 10.17
C ILE A 95 -11.61 -0.13 10.89
N GLY A 96 -11.87 -0.21 12.20
CA GLY A 96 -11.99 0.97 13.06
C GLY A 96 -10.65 1.29 13.73
N LEU A 97 -10.06 2.45 13.45
CA LEU A 97 -8.81 2.92 14.05
C LEU A 97 -9.10 4.01 15.10
N VAL A 98 -8.84 3.70 16.37
CA VAL A 98 -9.16 4.57 17.52
C VAL A 98 -7.99 4.63 18.51
N CYS A 99 -7.90 5.68 19.33
CA CYS A 99 -6.79 5.82 20.30
C CYS A 99 -7.26 5.79 21.77
N VAL A 100 -8.51 5.35 22.01
CA VAL A 100 -9.13 5.35 23.34
C VAL A 100 -9.92 4.06 23.60
N ARG A 101 -10.09 3.74 24.88
CA ARG A 101 -11.04 2.74 25.39
C ARG A 101 -11.77 3.32 26.62
N PRO A 102 -13.11 3.17 26.74
CA PRO A 102 -14.04 2.62 25.74
C PRO A 102 -14.23 3.57 24.53
N SER A 103 -14.72 3.03 23.41
CA SER A 103 -15.01 3.80 22.19
C SER A 103 -16.34 3.39 21.56
N ALA A 104 -17.06 4.34 20.96
CA ALA A 104 -18.32 4.07 20.27
C ALA A 104 -18.10 3.14 19.05
N VAL A 105 -16.97 3.29 18.36
CA VAL A 105 -16.52 2.38 17.29
C VAL A 105 -16.59 0.91 17.73
N ARG A 106 -16.16 0.59 18.95
CA ARG A 106 -16.16 -0.78 19.47
C ARG A 106 -17.52 -1.21 20.03
N MET A 107 -18.27 -0.28 20.63
CA MET A 107 -19.59 -0.56 21.21
C MET A 107 -20.67 -0.80 20.15
N GLU A 108 -20.63 -0.09 19.03
CA GLU A 108 -21.61 -0.22 17.94
C GLU A 108 -21.42 -1.50 17.12
N ARG A 109 -20.29 -2.21 17.26
CA ARG A 109 -20.00 -3.51 16.62
C ARG A 109 -20.13 -3.54 15.09
N ASN A 110 -20.00 -2.38 14.44
CA ASN A 110 -20.02 -2.28 12.97
C ASN A 110 -18.69 -2.73 12.33
N CYS A 111 -17.58 -2.73 13.07
CA CYS A 111 -16.25 -3.06 12.54
C CYS A 111 -15.94 -4.57 12.57
N THR A 112 -15.33 -5.07 11.50
CA THR A 112 -14.72 -6.41 11.45
C THR A 112 -13.50 -6.49 12.37
N VAL A 113 -12.65 -5.45 12.33
CA VAL A 113 -11.44 -5.34 13.15
C VAL A 113 -11.40 -3.95 13.78
N VAL A 114 -11.03 -3.87 15.06
CA VAL A 114 -10.77 -2.60 15.74
C VAL A 114 -9.29 -2.56 16.13
N VAL A 115 -8.58 -1.57 15.61
CA VAL A 115 -7.18 -1.27 15.94
C VAL A 115 -7.20 -0.11 16.93
N ASP A 116 -6.82 -0.38 18.18
CA ASP A 116 -6.95 0.58 19.27
C ASP A 116 -5.67 0.82 20.08
N PRO A 117 -4.63 1.44 19.48
CA PRO A 117 -3.42 1.86 20.19
C PRO A 117 -3.76 2.96 21.20
N VAL A 118 -4.08 2.57 22.45
CA VAL A 118 -4.41 3.51 23.53
C VAL A 118 -3.18 4.33 23.93
N THR A 119 -3.22 5.64 23.70
CA THR A 119 -2.07 6.54 23.92
C THR A 119 -2.06 7.25 25.28
N GLY A 120 -3.15 7.12 26.06
CA GLY A 120 -3.36 7.86 27.30
C GLY A 120 -3.59 9.36 27.10
N PRO A 121 -3.69 10.15 28.20
CA PRO A 121 -3.93 11.59 28.15
C PRO A 121 -2.84 12.34 27.36
N GLU A 122 -3.23 13.31 26.55
CA GLU A 122 -2.28 14.16 25.82
C GLU A 122 -1.61 15.19 26.73
N VAL A 123 -0.42 15.65 26.37
CA VAL A 123 0.30 16.69 27.14
C VAL A 123 -0.46 18.02 27.14
N ILE A 124 -1.14 18.34 26.03
CA ILE A 124 -2.17 19.38 25.98
C ILE A 124 -3.51 18.64 25.98
N THR A 125 -4.30 18.79 27.04
CA THR A 125 -5.59 18.11 27.19
C THR A 125 -6.46 18.31 25.95
N GLY A 126 -6.87 17.20 25.33
CA GLY A 126 -7.73 17.20 24.14
C GLY A 126 -7.00 17.36 22.80
N SER A 127 -5.70 17.69 22.78
CA SER A 127 -4.92 17.86 21.55
C SER A 127 -4.50 16.52 20.94
N THR A 128 -5.46 15.75 20.43
CA THR A 128 -5.23 14.39 19.88
C THR A 128 -4.41 14.37 18.60
N ARG A 129 -4.08 15.52 18.01
CA ARG A 129 -3.11 15.61 16.91
C ARG A 129 -1.69 15.19 17.32
N MET A 130 -1.44 15.01 18.62
CA MET A 130 -0.14 14.67 19.21
C MET A 130 0.08 13.15 19.26
N LYS A 131 0.03 12.50 20.43
CA LYS A 131 0.34 11.07 20.54
C LYS A 131 -0.64 10.22 19.76
N ALA A 132 -1.94 10.51 19.84
CA ALA A 132 -2.97 9.78 19.09
C ALA A 132 -2.78 9.94 17.57
N GLY A 133 -2.42 11.13 17.09
CA GLY A 133 -2.06 11.36 15.69
C GLY A 133 -0.84 10.54 15.26
N THR A 134 0.22 10.52 16.06
CA THR A 134 1.43 9.71 15.78
C THR A 134 1.11 8.21 15.76
N ALA A 135 0.33 7.71 16.72
CA ALA A 135 -0.11 6.32 16.75
C ALA A 135 -0.96 5.96 15.52
N THR A 136 -1.86 6.86 15.13
CA THR A 136 -2.68 6.71 13.92
C THR A 136 -1.80 6.62 12.67
N LYS A 137 -0.80 7.51 12.52
CA LYS A 137 0.15 7.46 11.39
C LYS A 137 0.88 6.12 11.33
N MET A 138 1.45 5.67 12.45
CA MET A 138 2.16 4.40 12.50
C MET A 138 1.26 3.21 12.12
N ALA A 139 0.03 3.19 12.63
CA ALA A 139 -0.94 2.14 12.31
C ALA A 139 -1.30 2.14 10.81
N LEU A 140 -1.56 3.31 10.22
CA LEU A 140 -1.84 3.43 8.78
C LEU A 140 -0.65 2.92 7.95
N ASN A 141 0.56 3.40 8.24
CA ASN A 141 1.76 2.96 7.53
C ASN A 141 1.99 1.43 7.66
N MET A 142 1.72 0.85 8.83
CA MET A 142 1.83 -0.61 9.03
C MET A 142 0.79 -1.37 8.20
N ILE A 143 -0.46 -0.92 8.18
CA ILE A 143 -1.53 -1.54 7.39
C ILE A 143 -1.20 -1.44 5.91
N SER A 144 -0.96 -0.23 5.40
CA SER A 144 -0.74 0.03 3.99
C SER A 144 0.53 -0.65 3.48
N THR A 145 1.66 -0.51 4.19
CA THR A 145 2.91 -1.21 3.85
C THR A 145 2.75 -2.72 3.93
N GLY A 146 2.07 -3.24 4.96
CA GLY A 146 1.83 -4.67 5.13
C GLY A 146 1.02 -5.27 3.97
N VAL A 147 -0.02 -4.57 3.52
CA VAL A 147 -0.82 -4.94 2.34
C VAL A 147 0.08 -4.96 1.10
N GLN A 148 0.88 -3.91 0.88
CA GLN A 148 1.73 -3.82 -0.33
C GLN A 148 2.84 -4.89 -0.36
N ILE A 149 3.39 -5.27 0.81
CA ILE A 149 4.29 -6.42 0.92
C ILE A 149 3.58 -7.70 0.48
N LYS A 150 2.34 -7.93 0.96
CA LYS A 150 1.54 -9.11 0.61
C LYS A 150 1.14 -9.13 -0.87
N LEU A 151 0.96 -7.97 -1.49
CA LEU A 151 0.71 -7.80 -2.94
C LEU A 151 1.98 -7.91 -3.80
N GLY A 152 3.15 -8.26 -3.22
CA GLY A 152 4.38 -8.47 -3.99
C GLY A 152 5.01 -7.18 -4.53
N LYS A 153 4.76 -6.05 -3.87
CA LYS A 153 5.39 -4.76 -4.23
C LYS A 153 6.82 -4.62 -3.72
N THR A 154 7.25 -5.53 -2.83
CA THR A 154 8.60 -5.59 -2.27
C THR A 154 9.28 -6.94 -2.51
N TYR A 155 10.60 -6.96 -2.42
CA TYR A 155 11.41 -8.19 -2.32
C TYR A 155 12.36 -8.04 -1.14
N GLY A 156 12.16 -8.84 -0.10
CA GLY A 156 12.76 -8.56 1.21
C GLY A 156 12.37 -7.15 1.68
N ASN A 157 13.37 -6.31 1.94
CA ASN A 157 13.19 -4.90 2.30
C ASN A 157 13.37 -3.93 1.11
N LEU A 158 13.48 -4.44 -0.12
CA LEU A 158 13.63 -3.62 -1.32
C LEU A 158 12.26 -3.29 -1.91
N MET A 159 12.03 -2.00 -2.14
CA MET A 159 10.94 -1.50 -2.98
C MET A 159 11.27 -1.81 -4.43
N ILE A 160 10.57 -2.77 -5.03
CA ILE A 160 10.86 -3.27 -6.38
C ILE A 160 9.79 -2.89 -7.40
N ASP A 161 8.64 -2.40 -6.94
CA ASP A 161 7.56 -1.95 -7.82
C ASP A 161 7.57 -0.43 -7.94
N LEU A 162 8.65 0.10 -8.52
CA LEU A 162 8.77 1.49 -8.92
C LEU A 162 8.97 1.59 -10.43
N ASN A 163 8.41 2.63 -11.03
CA ASN A 163 8.65 2.95 -12.44
C ASN A 163 9.89 3.85 -12.56
N ALA A 164 10.91 3.41 -13.31
CA ALA A 164 12.15 4.14 -13.52
C ALA A 164 11.98 5.34 -14.49
N SER A 165 11.14 6.32 -14.13
CA SER A 165 10.77 7.45 -14.97
C SER A 165 11.68 8.68 -14.86
N ASN A 166 12.66 8.69 -13.95
CA ASN A 166 13.64 9.77 -13.81
C ASN A 166 15.03 9.23 -13.43
N HIS A 167 16.07 10.05 -13.59
CA HIS A 167 17.46 9.66 -13.36
C HIS A 167 17.72 9.04 -11.98
N LYS A 168 17.10 9.56 -10.91
CA LYS A 168 17.23 9.01 -9.56
C LYS A 168 16.62 7.62 -9.45
N LEU A 169 15.44 7.42 -10.04
CA LEU A 169 14.75 6.13 -10.03
C LEU A 169 15.45 5.10 -10.94
N VAL A 170 16.03 5.51 -12.07
CA VAL A 170 16.87 4.63 -12.92
C VAL A 170 18.10 4.15 -12.15
N SER A 171 18.85 5.05 -11.50
CA SER A 171 20.00 4.66 -10.67
C SER A 171 19.60 3.70 -9.54
N ARG A 172 18.48 3.97 -8.87
CA ARG A 172 17.91 3.08 -7.85
C ARG A 172 17.55 1.72 -8.44
N ALA A 173 16.95 1.69 -9.63
CA ALA A 173 16.57 0.47 -10.33
C ALA A 173 17.77 -0.41 -10.65
N ARG A 174 18.83 0.18 -11.21
CA ARG A 174 20.10 -0.51 -11.48
C ARG A 174 20.63 -1.17 -10.22
N ARG A 175 20.68 -0.42 -9.10
CA ARG A 175 21.15 -0.96 -7.80
C ARG A 175 20.29 -2.13 -7.31
N ILE A 176 18.97 -2.02 -7.40
CA ILE A 176 18.05 -3.09 -6.97
C ILE A 176 18.24 -4.36 -7.79
N ILE A 177 18.25 -4.24 -9.12
CA ILE A 177 18.50 -5.37 -10.01
C ILE A 177 19.86 -5.97 -9.69
N ARG A 178 20.85 -5.10 -9.44
CA ARG A 178 22.20 -5.51 -9.05
C ARG A 178 22.28 -6.34 -7.79
N THR A 179 21.59 -5.89 -6.75
CA THR A 179 21.56 -6.59 -5.47
C THR A 179 20.84 -7.93 -5.58
N ILE A 180 19.68 -7.97 -6.22
CA ILE A 180 18.87 -9.19 -6.25
C ILE A 180 19.48 -10.25 -7.16
N ALA A 181 19.99 -9.90 -8.34
CA ALA A 181 20.55 -10.92 -9.22
C ALA A 181 21.87 -11.51 -8.69
N ALA A 182 22.63 -10.75 -7.90
CA ALA A 182 23.78 -11.29 -7.17
C ALA A 182 23.38 -12.34 -6.11
N GLU A 183 22.21 -12.18 -5.48
CA GLU A 183 21.65 -13.15 -4.52
C GLU A 183 21.10 -14.41 -5.21
N VAL A 184 20.43 -14.23 -6.36
CA VAL A 184 19.74 -15.33 -7.06
C VAL A 184 20.72 -16.19 -7.88
N GLY A 185 21.85 -15.61 -8.31
CA GLY A 185 22.76 -16.23 -9.26
C GLY A 185 22.35 -15.96 -10.70
N LEU A 186 23.33 -15.77 -11.57
CA LEU A 186 23.13 -15.40 -12.98
C LEU A 186 23.61 -16.50 -13.93
N PRO A 187 22.95 -16.65 -15.10
CA PRO A 187 23.54 -17.39 -16.21
C PRO A 187 24.85 -16.72 -16.65
N PRO A 188 25.94 -17.48 -16.92
CA PRO A 188 27.22 -16.91 -17.34
C PRO A 188 27.13 -15.98 -18.56
N SER A 189 26.21 -16.25 -19.49
CA SER A 189 25.98 -15.45 -20.69
C SER A 189 25.37 -14.07 -20.45
N TYR A 190 24.84 -13.79 -19.25
CA TYR A 190 24.18 -12.52 -18.90
C TYR A 190 25.01 -11.67 -17.91
N ALA A 191 26.20 -12.13 -17.52
CA ALA A 191 27.04 -11.44 -16.54
C ALA A 191 27.46 -10.03 -16.99
N SER A 192 27.72 -9.81 -18.28
CA SER A 192 28.14 -8.51 -18.82
C SER A 192 27.04 -7.43 -18.78
N ILE A 193 25.78 -7.84 -18.95
CA ILE A 193 24.60 -6.94 -18.90
C ILE A 193 24.50 -6.24 -17.54
N PHE A 194 25.06 -6.87 -16.51
CA PHE A 194 24.98 -6.38 -15.16
C PHE A 194 26.05 -5.35 -14.80
N THR A 195 27.21 -5.42 -15.45
CA THR A 195 28.32 -4.48 -15.24
C THR A 195 28.17 -3.23 -16.10
N ASP A 196 27.43 -3.32 -17.20
CA ASP A 196 27.20 -2.23 -18.14
C ASP A 196 25.83 -1.56 -17.87
N ASP A 197 25.87 -0.28 -17.51
CA ASP A 197 24.67 0.53 -17.27
C ASP A 197 23.79 0.67 -18.53
N ASP A 198 24.39 0.76 -19.72
CA ASP A 198 23.65 0.97 -20.97
C ASP A 198 22.87 -0.29 -21.39
N GLN A 199 23.47 -1.48 -21.19
CA GLN A 199 22.80 -2.75 -21.43
C GLN A 199 21.65 -2.97 -20.45
N LEU A 200 21.86 -2.68 -19.16
CA LEU A 200 20.82 -2.81 -18.15
C LEU A 200 19.66 -1.84 -18.41
N ASP A 201 19.96 -0.60 -18.78
CA ASP A 201 18.96 0.39 -19.18
C ASP A 201 18.17 -0.03 -20.42
N ALA A 202 18.82 -0.69 -21.39
CA ALA A 202 18.13 -1.23 -22.55
C ALA A 202 17.11 -2.32 -22.15
N VAL A 203 17.45 -3.17 -21.18
CA VAL A 203 16.50 -4.17 -20.65
C VAL A 203 15.35 -3.49 -19.90
N ILE A 204 15.64 -2.51 -19.04
CA ILE A 204 14.61 -1.75 -18.30
C ILE A 204 13.65 -1.07 -19.28
N ARG A 205 14.16 -0.43 -20.35
CA ARG A 205 13.34 0.19 -21.39
C ARG A 205 12.48 -0.81 -22.15
N ARG A 206 13.01 -1.99 -22.49
CA ARG A 206 12.24 -3.09 -23.12
C ARG A 206 11.14 -3.66 -22.21
N CYS A 207 11.22 -3.37 -20.91
CA CYS A 207 10.24 -3.77 -19.91
C CYS A 207 9.36 -2.60 -19.46
N ASP A 208 9.28 -1.53 -20.26
CA ASP A 208 8.46 -0.34 -19.99
C ASP A 208 8.77 0.33 -18.64
N GLY A 209 10.03 0.25 -18.19
CA GLY A 209 10.45 0.80 -16.90
C GLY A 209 10.18 -0.10 -15.69
N SER A 210 9.58 -1.28 -15.89
CA SER A 210 9.29 -2.24 -14.82
C SER A 210 10.54 -2.97 -14.35
N ILE A 211 10.95 -2.73 -13.10
CA ILE A 211 12.10 -3.39 -12.48
C ILE A 211 11.85 -4.87 -12.25
N LYS A 212 10.65 -5.23 -11.79
CA LYS A 212 10.25 -6.63 -11.57
C LYS A 212 10.44 -7.45 -12.84
N LEU A 213 9.90 -6.94 -13.94
CA LEU A 213 9.98 -7.60 -15.24
C LEU A 213 11.42 -7.66 -15.75
N ALA A 214 12.15 -6.53 -15.69
CA ALA A 214 13.55 -6.49 -16.09
C ALA A 214 14.43 -7.47 -15.30
N LEU A 215 14.20 -7.59 -14.00
CA LEU A 215 14.93 -8.53 -13.15
C LEU A 215 14.66 -9.99 -13.54
N VAL A 216 13.40 -10.36 -13.79
CA VAL A 216 13.08 -11.72 -14.24
C VAL A 216 13.75 -11.99 -15.59
N VAL A 217 13.71 -11.05 -16.53
CA VAL A 217 14.39 -11.16 -17.83
C VAL A 217 15.90 -11.36 -17.65
N VAL A 218 16.54 -10.58 -16.77
CA VAL A 218 17.98 -10.67 -16.52
C VAL A 218 18.37 -11.99 -15.86
N VAL A 219 17.61 -12.45 -14.87
CA VAL A 219 17.91 -13.68 -14.13
C VAL A 219 17.65 -14.94 -14.97
N THR A 220 16.59 -14.93 -15.78
CA THR A 220 16.16 -16.11 -16.55
C THR A 220 16.76 -16.18 -17.96
N GLY A 221 17.09 -15.03 -18.55
CA GLY A 221 17.37 -14.89 -19.97
C GLY A 221 16.16 -15.05 -20.89
N TRP A 222 14.94 -15.17 -20.34
CA TRP A 222 13.73 -15.37 -21.12
C TRP A 222 13.26 -14.10 -21.84
N GLY A 223 12.39 -14.28 -22.84
CA GLY A 223 11.71 -13.18 -23.51
C GLY A 223 10.80 -12.40 -22.56
N VAL A 224 10.59 -11.11 -22.86
CA VAL A 224 9.81 -10.18 -22.03
C VAL A 224 8.38 -10.70 -21.80
N ASP A 225 7.72 -11.20 -22.85
CA ASP A 225 6.33 -11.67 -22.74
C ASP A 225 6.20 -12.89 -21.84
N LEU A 226 7.12 -13.86 -21.95
CA LEU A 226 7.14 -15.03 -21.08
C LEU A 226 7.38 -14.64 -19.61
N CYS A 227 8.28 -13.69 -19.35
CA CYS A 227 8.52 -13.16 -18.01
C CYS A 227 7.31 -12.42 -17.45
N ARG A 228 6.60 -11.66 -18.30
CA ARG A 228 5.38 -10.94 -17.92
C ARG A 228 4.28 -11.93 -17.55
N GLU A 229 4.08 -12.98 -18.34
CA GLU A 229 3.12 -14.05 -18.03
C GLU A 229 3.47 -14.79 -16.73
N ALA A 230 4.76 -15.06 -16.48
CA ALA A 230 5.21 -15.71 -15.25
C ALA A 230 4.90 -14.85 -14.01
N LEU A 231 5.14 -13.53 -14.11
CA LEU A 231 4.76 -12.58 -13.06
C LEU A 231 3.24 -12.54 -12.86
N THR A 232 2.45 -12.46 -13.92
CA THR A 232 0.98 -12.46 -13.83
C THR A 232 0.45 -13.73 -13.17
N ARG A 233 0.96 -14.90 -13.54
CA ARG A 233 0.57 -16.20 -12.95
C ARG A 233 0.82 -16.30 -11.45
N ARG A 234 1.81 -15.55 -10.93
CA ARG A 234 2.14 -15.48 -9.51
C ARG A 234 1.62 -14.22 -8.82
N GLY A 235 0.63 -13.54 -9.41
CA GLY A 235 0.03 -12.35 -8.82
C GLY A 235 1.02 -11.19 -8.63
N GLY A 236 2.07 -11.12 -9.46
CA GLY A 236 3.11 -10.10 -9.37
C GLY A 236 4.13 -10.30 -8.24
N VAL A 237 4.08 -11.42 -7.52
CA VAL A 237 5.00 -11.75 -6.42
C VAL A 237 6.32 -12.28 -7.00
N LEU A 238 7.33 -11.40 -7.08
CA LEU A 238 8.63 -11.71 -7.66
C LEU A 238 9.29 -12.96 -7.03
N ARG A 239 9.22 -13.10 -5.70
CA ARG A 239 9.88 -14.24 -5.02
C ARG A 239 9.35 -15.59 -5.51
N ALA A 240 8.04 -15.71 -5.68
CA ALA A 240 7.41 -16.92 -6.18
C ALA A 240 7.87 -17.27 -7.60
N VAL A 241 8.02 -16.26 -8.47
CA VAL A 241 8.56 -16.46 -9.83
C VAL A 241 10.02 -16.93 -9.79
N LEU A 242 10.84 -16.31 -8.93
CA LEU A 242 12.25 -16.68 -8.82
C LEU A 242 12.43 -18.09 -8.23
N ASP A 243 11.56 -18.52 -7.33
CA ASP A 243 11.58 -19.89 -6.81
C ASP A 243 11.21 -20.90 -7.91
N ASP A 244 10.19 -20.63 -8.74
CA ASP A 244 9.84 -21.48 -9.89
C ASP A 244 11.00 -21.68 -10.87
N VAL A 245 11.69 -20.58 -11.21
CA VAL A 245 12.84 -20.59 -12.13
C VAL A 245 13.99 -21.44 -11.59
N ARG A 246 14.27 -21.36 -10.29
CA ARG A 246 15.29 -22.21 -9.65
C ARG A 246 14.89 -23.68 -9.73
N PHE A 247 13.63 -24.00 -9.46
CA PHE A 247 13.13 -25.38 -9.53
C PHE A 247 13.19 -25.96 -10.96
N GLU A 248 12.86 -25.21 -12.00
CA GLU A 248 12.96 -25.69 -13.39
C GLU A 248 14.42 -25.91 -13.83
N THR A 249 15.35 -25.07 -13.35
CA THR A 249 16.78 -25.22 -13.62
C THR A 249 17.31 -26.48 -12.93
N VAL A 250 16.96 -26.71 -11.67
CA VAL A 250 17.29 -27.93 -10.92
C VAL A 250 16.66 -29.15 -11.57
N ALA A 251 15.38 -29.11 -11.96
CA ALA A 251 14.71 -30.23 -12.62
C ALA A 251 15.34 -30.58 -13.98
N ARG A 252 15.86 -29.60 -14.74
CA ARG A 252 16.61 -29.85 -15.99
C ARG A 252 18.01 -30.42 -15.73
N VAL A 253 18.68 -30.01 -14.66
CA VAL A 253 19.99 -30.55 -14.26
C VAL A 253 19.88 -31.95 -13.66
N PHE A 254 18.76 -32.27 -13.01
CA PHE A 254 18.47 -33.57 -12.37
C PHE A 254 17.48 -34.44 -13.16
N LYS A 255 17.31 -34.23 -14.47
CA LYS A 255 16.69 -35.24 -15.34
C LYS A 255 17.58 -36.49 -15.42
N VAL A 256 17.36 -37.38 -14.46
CA VAL A 256 17.25 -38.84 -14.65
C VAL A 256 15.98 -39.12 -15.43
#